data_AF-D2VI48-F1
#
_entry.id   AF-D2VI48-F1
#
_cell.length_a   1.000
_cell.length_b   1.000
_cell.length_c   1.000
_cell.angle_alpha   90.00
_cell.angle_beta   90.00
_cell.angle_gamma   90.00
#
_symmetry.space_group_name_H-M   'P 1'
#
loop_
_entity.id
_entity.type
_entity.pdbx_description
1 polymer ?
#
loop_
_entity_poly.entity_id
_entity_poly.type
_entity_poly.pdbx_seq_one_letter_code
_entity_poly.pdbx_strand_id
1 'polypeptide(L)'
;MSDTEDNSQETTEFAKEEECKAHFTPLVDKDALPTVDVSVKNDDEEEIYNVRAKLYRFDSEANEWKERGVGQMRFLQHKVDKRVRALMRRDKIMTICANHTIFPEIKLSPNVGSDKAWVYTSPADFADNEQKVETFAIRFQTSEIAQEFKTKFEEAQKAYPKKEEKKEEEKKEE
;
A
#
# COMPACT_ATOMS: atom_id res chain seq x y z
N MET A 1 16.02 -28.41 74.09
CA MET A 1 15.59 -29.59 73.32
C MET A 1 14.07 -29.57 73.40
N SER A 2 13.32 -29.20 72.38
CA SER A 2 13.54 -29.40 70.96
C SER A 2 12.75 -28.35 70.18
N ASP A 3 13.42 -27.70 69.24
CA ASP A 3 12.82 -26.85 68.22
C ASP A 3 11.94 -27.69 67.28
N THR A 4 10.78 -27.17 66.90
CA THR A 4 10.07 -27.64 65.70
C THR A 4 9.38 -26.43 65.07
N GLU A 5 10.00 -25.94 64.00
CA GLU A 5 9.51 -24.94 63.08
C GLU A 5 8.33 -25.52 62.29
N ASP A 6 7.17 -24.86 62.32
CA ASP A 6 6.06 -25.12 61.40
C ASP A 6 6.12 -24.09 60.26
N ASN A 7 6.86 -24.46 59.21
CA ASN A 7 6.93 -23.73 57.94
C ASN A 7 5.90 -24.33 56.98
N SER A 8 4.67 -23.80 57.02
CA SER A 8 3.60 -24.16 56.09
C SER A 8 3.84 -23.48 54.73
N GLN A 9 4.57 -24.16 53.85
CA GLN A 9 4.63 -23.81 52.44
C GLN A 9 3.30 -24.14 51.75
N GLU A 10 2.44 -23.14 51.55
CA GLU A 10 1.35 -23.20 50.58
C GLU A 10 1.95 -23.35 49.17
N THR A 11 2.00 -24.58 48.69
CA THR A 11 2.27 -24.90 47.29
C THR A 11 0.95 -24.75 46.53
N THR A 12 0.78 -23.59 45.90
CA THR A 12 -0.28 -23.39 44.90
C THR A 12 0.08 -24.21 43.67
N GLU A 13 -0.52 -25.40 43.54
CA GLU A 13 -0.49 -26.18 42.30
C GLU A 13 -1.17 -25.37 41.19
N PHE A 14 -0.36 -24.79 40.31
CA PHE A 14 -0.83 -24.33 39.01
C PHE A 14 -1.31 -25.54 38.22
N ALA A 15 -2.62 -25.68 38.06
CA ALA A 15 -3.21 -26.64 37.14
C ALA A 15 -2.60 -26.42 35.75
N LYS A 16 -1.95 -27.44 35.20
CA LYS A 16 -1.44 -27.41 33.83
C LYS A 16 -2.62 -27.14 32.90
N GLU A 17 -2.57 -26.00 32.20
CA GLU A 17 -3.51 -25.69 31.14
C GLU A 17 -3.42 -26.80 30.08
N GLU A 18 -4.44 -27.64 29.98
CA GLU A 18 -4.52 -28.65 28.91
C GLU A 18 -4.68 -27.91 27.57
N GLU A 19 -3.68 -28.05 26.69
CA GLU A 19 -3.75 -27.51 25.33
C GLU A 19 -4.93 -28.13 24.57
N CYS A 20 -5.70 -27.29 23.87
CA CYS A 20 -6.88 -27.72 23.13
C CYS A 20 -6.47 -28.63 21.95
N LYS A 21 -6.75 -29.93 22.05
CA LYS A 21 -6.40 -30.97 21.05
C LYS A 21 -7.38 -31.02 19.85
N ALA A 22 -8.10 -29.94 19.59
CA ALA A 22 -9.10 -29.90 18.52
C ALA A 22 -8.40 -30.07 17.15
N HIS A 23 -8.70 -31.19 16.49
CA HIS A 23 -8.23 -31.48 15.14
C HIS A 23 -9.31 -31.07 14.13
N PHE A 24 -8.95 -30.23 13.17
CA PHE A 24 -9.83 -29.81 12.10
C PHE A 24 -9.38 -30.43 10.78
N THR A 25 -10.23 -31.29 10.21
CA THR A 25 -10.02 -31.83 8.86
C THR A 25 -10.35 -30.75 7.83
N PRO A 26 -9.45 -30.42 6.88
CA PRO A 26 -9.75 -29.47 5.82
C PRO A 26 -10.91 -29.95 4.95
N LEU A 27 -11.89 -29.07 4.68
CA LEU A 27 -13.00 -29.37 3.75
C LEU A 27 -12.53 -29.50 2.29
N VAL A 28 -11.41 -28.87 1.97
CA VAL A 28 -10.82 -28.86 0.63
C VAL A 28 -9.42 -29.45 0.74
N ASP A 29 -9.17 -30.49 -0.05
CA ASP A 29 -7.84 -31.08 -0.16
C ASP A 29 -6.92 -30.13 -0.93
N LYS A 30 -5.88 -29.65 -0.26
CA LYS A 30 -4.91 -28.72 -0.83
C LYS A 30 -4.15 -29.36 -1.99
N ASP A 31 -3.95 -30.68 -1.97
CA ASP A 31 -3.23 -31.42 -3.01
C ASP A 31 -4.11 -31.69 -4.24
N ALA A 32 -5.43 -31.56 -4.10
CA ALA A 32 -6.38 -31.59 -5.22
C ALA A 32 -6.55 -30.23 -5.92
N LEU A 33 -6.05 -29.14 -5.32
CA LEU A 33 -6.05 -27.82 -5.96
C LEU A 33 -4.83 -27.71 -6.89
N PRO A 34 -5.01 -27.29 -8.16
CA PRO A 34 -3.88 -27.01 -9.01
C PRO A 34 -3.04 -25.89 -8.36
N THR A 35 -1.73 -26.13 -8.21
CA THR A 35 -0.81 -25.08 -7.79
C THR A 35 -0.74 -24.06 -8.92
N VAL A 36 -1.39 -22.91 -8.71
CA VAL A 36 -1.34 -21.80 -9.66
C VAL A 36 -0.08 -21.00 -9.35
N ASP A 37 0.86 -21.00 -10.30
CA ASP A 37 2.02 -20.13 -10.22
C ASP A 37 1.56 -18.70 -10.51
N VAL A 38 1.28 -17.92 -9.46
CA VAL A 38 0.82 -16.53 -9.56
C VAL A 38 2.03 -15.66 -9.91
N SER A 39 2.55 -15.82 -11.11
CA SER A 39 3.42 -14.80 -11.69
C SER A 39 2.57 -13.57 -11.96
N VAL A 40 2.77 -12.51 -11.18
CA VAL A 40 2.30 -11.17 -11.54
C VAL A 40 3.18 -10.75 -12.71
N LYS A 41 2.90 -11.27 -13.92
CA LYS A 41 3.55 -10.87 -15.16
C LYS A 41 3.19 -9.41 -15.45
N ASN A 42 3.90 -8.49 -14.80
CA ASN A 42 4.00 -7.10 -15.22
C ASN A 42 5.24 -6.96 -16.11
N ASP A 43 5.40 -7.84 -17.10
CA ASP A 43 6.55 -7.79 -18.03
C ASP A 43 6.57 -6.47 -18.83
N ASP A 44 5.45 -5.76 -18.88
CA ASP A 44 5.32 -4.47 -19.57
C ASP A 44 5.71 -3.27 -18.69
N GLU A 45 6.07 -3.47 -17.42
CA GLU A 45 6.41 -2.38 -16.50
C GLU A 45 7.79 -2.59 -15.86
N GLU A 46 8.45 -1.47 -15.55
CA GLU A 46 9.73 -1.43 -14.87
C GLU A 46 9.61 -0.65 -13.56
N GLU A 47 10.17 -1.19 -12.49
CA GLU A 47 10.21 -0.52 -11.19
C GLU A 47 11.32 0.53 -11.20
N ILE A 48 10.94 1.80 -11.16
CA ILE A 48 11.90 2.93 -11.19
C ILE A 48 12.16 3.53 -9.81
N TYR A 49 11.31 3.24 -8.84
CA TYR A 49 11.43 3.71 -7.46
C TYR A 49 10.63 2.81 -6.52
N ASN A 50 11.17 2.58 -5.32
CA ASN A 50 10.58 1.72 -4.31
C ASN A 50 10.96 2.21 -2.91
N VAL A 51 9.94 2.49 -2.09
CA VAL A 51 10.16 3.05 -0.76
C VAL A 51 9.12 2.56 0.24
N ARG A 52 9.58 2.35 1.48
CA ARG A 52 8.72 1.97 2.59
C ARG A 52 7.89 3.18 3.05
N ALA A 53 6.58 3.02 3.13
CA ALA A 53 5.69 4.09 3.58
C ALA A 53 4.47 3.58 4.37
N LYS A 54 3.81 4.50 5.06
CA LYS A 54 2.46 4.32 5.60
C LYS A 54 1.51 5.27 4.87
N LEU A 55 0.41 4.73 4.34
CA LEU A 55 -0.60 5.45 3.57
C LEU A 55 -1.87 5.59 4.39
N TYR A 56 -2.45 6.77 4.34
CA TYR A 56 -3.74 7.12 4.91
C TYR A 56 -4.67 7.61 3.80
N ARG A 57 -5.96 7.35 3.96
CA ARG A 57 -7.05 7.86 3.12
C ARG A 57 -7.85 8.85 3.96
N PHE A 58 -8.22 9.98 3.37
CA PHE A 58 -9.15 10.91 4.00
C PHE A 58 -10.60 10.42 3.78
N ASP A 59 -11.34 10.26 4.87
CA ASP A 59 -12.77 10.00 4.84
C ASP A 59 -13.51 11.34 4.91
N SER A 60 -14.19 11.71 3.82
CA SER A 60 -14.91 12.98 3.74
C SER A 60 -16.20 13.01 4.56
N GLU A 61 -16.82 11.86 4.83
CA GLU A 61 -18.06 11.79 5.61
C GLU A 61 -17.76 11.94 7.10
N ALA A 62 -16.71 11.26 7.57
CA ALA A 62 -16.26 11.32 8.95
C ALA A 62 -15.28 12.48 9.24
N ASN A 63 -14.81 13.17 8.19
CA ASN A 63 -13.82 14.25 8.26
C ASN A 63 -12.54 13.83 9.03
N GLU A 64 -12.04 12.63 8.75
CA GLU A 64 -10.90 12.05 9.46
C GLU A 64 -9.94 11.27 8.55
N TRP A 65 -8.71 11.07 9.02
CA TRP A 65 -7.71 10.25 8.33
C TRP A 65 -7.78 8.80 8.80
N LYS A 66 -8.05 7.87 7.88
CA LYS A 66 -8.04 6.43 8.14
C LYS A 66 -6.78 5.78 7.60
N GLU A 67 -6.16 4.89 8.37
CA GLU A 67 -5.02 4.12 7.88
C GLU A 67 -5.47 3.22 6.72
N ARG A 68 -4.82 3.36 5.56
CA ARG A 68 -5.14 2.59 4.35
C ARG A 68 -4.17 1.43 4.13
N GLY A 69 -2.90 1.57 4.51
CA GLY A 69 -1.94 0.47 4.43
C GLY A 69 -0.52 0.85 4.83
N VAL A 70 0.27 -0.16 5.17
CA VAL A 70 1.72 -0.06 5.39
C VAL A 70 2.40 -1.05 4.48
N GLY A 71 3.43 -0.61 3.77
CA GLY A 71 4.14 -1.45 2.81
C GLY A 71 5.09 -0.68 1.90
N GLN A 72 5.47 -1.32 0.80
CA GLN A 72 6.33 -0.73 -0.23
C GLN A 72 5.49 0.04 -1.26
N MET A 73 5.75 1.34 -1.37
CA MET A 73 5.22 2.19 -2.44
C MET A 73 6.18 2.14 -3.62
N ARG A 74 5.69 1.68 -4.77
CA ARG A 74 6.48 1.50 -5.98
C ARG A 74 5.99 2.40 -7.09
N PHE A 75 6.92 3.00 -7.82
CA PHE A 75 6.62 3.63 -9.09
C PHE A 75 7.00 2.68 -10.21
N LEU A 76 5.99 2.34 -11.00
CA LEU A 76 6.11 1.41 -12.11
C LEU A 76 5.92 2.20 -13.40
N GLN A 77 6.94 2.21 -14.26
CA GLN A 77 6.88 2.83 -15.58
C GLN A 77 6.56 1.78 -16.62
N HIS A 78 5.54 2.00 -17.41
CA HIS A 78 5.20 1.11 -18.51
C HIS A 78 6.16 1.31 -19.71
N LYS A 79 6.64 0.21 -20.29
CA LYS A 79 7.76 0.18 -21.23
C LYS A 79 7.45 0.88 -22.55
N VAL A 80 6.19 0.83 -22.99
CA VAL A 80 5.75 1.38 -24.30
C VAL A 80 5.28 2.82 -24.18
N ASP A 81 4.27 3.08 -23.35
CA ASP A 81 3.67 4.43 -23.23
C ASP A 81 4.43 5.36 -22.26
N LYS A 82 5.43 4.84 -21.54
CA LYS A 82 6.24 5.58 -20.55
C LYS A 82 5.47 6.20 -19.39
N ARG A 83 4.18 5.87 -19.23
CA ARG A 83 3.38 6.35 -18.10
C ARG A 83 3.84 5.68 -16.82
N VAL A 84 3.82 6.45 -15.74
CA VAL A 84 4.22 5.98 -14.41
C VAL A 84 2.99 5.89 -13.52
N ARG A 85 2.83 4.74 -12.85
CA ARG A 85 1.82 4.56 -11.81
C ARG A 85 2.45 4.33 -10.45
N ALA A 86 1.78 4.79 -9.41
CA ALA A 86 2.05 4.46 -8.02
C ALA A 86 1.27 3.20 -7.64
N LEU A 87 1.98 2.17 -7.19
CA LEU A 87 1.41 0.92 -6.70
C LEU A 87 1.93 0.62 -5.30
N MET A 88 1.03 0.46 -4.34
CA MET A 88 1.37 0.08 -2.97
C MET A 88 0.58 -1.13 -2.54
N ARG A 89 1.25 -2.09 -1.88
CA ARG A 89 0.63 -3.29 -1.30
C ARG A 89 0.86 -3.33 0.20
N ARG A 90 -0.12 -3.86 0.94
CA ARG A 90 -0.02 -4.09 2.39
C ARG A 90 0.93 -5.25 2.67
N ASP A 91 1.73 -5.12 3.70
CA ASP A 91 2.54 -6.21 4.23
C ASP A 91 1.71 -7.43 4.62
N LYS A 92 2.30 -8.61 4.47
CA LYS A 92 1.74 -9.94 4.82
C LYS A 92 0.52 -10.35 3.98
N ILE A 93 -0.47 -9.46 3.86
CA ILE A 93 -1.74 -9.72 3.16
C ILE A 93 -1.59 -9.46 1.65
N MET A 94 -0.61 -8.65 1.22
CA MET A 94 -0.28 -8.37 -0.18
C MET A 94 -1.41 -7.73 -1.02
N THR A 95 -2.49 -7.29 -0.36
CA THR A 95 -3.58 -6.53 -0.99
C THR A 95 -3.13 -5.15 -1.39
N ILE A 96 -3.68 -4.65 -2.50
CA ILE A 96 -3.37 -3.32 -3.03
C ILE A 96 -4.04 -2.27 -2.15
N CYS A 97 -3.31 -1.21 -1.80
CA CYS A 97 -3.83 -0.09 -1.02
C CYS A 97 -3.69 1.28 -1.70
N ALA A 98 -2.93 1.33 -2.80
CA ALA A 98 -2.94 2.42 -3.79
C ALA A 98 -2.58 1.85 -5.16
N ASN A 99 -3.29 2.29 -6.20
CA ASN A 99 -3.03 1.95 -7.59
C ASN A 99 -3.58 3.05 -8.48
N HIS A 100 -2.75 4.04 -8.81
CA HIS A 100 -3.15 5.16 -9.65
C HIS A 100 -1.99 5.67 -10.50
N THR A 101 -2.34 6.30 -11.62
CA THR A 101 -1.36 6.96 -12.49
C THR A 101 -0.88 8.27 -11.83
N ILE A 102 0.42 8.55 -11.91
CA ILE A 102 1.00 9.80 -11.45
C ILE A 102 0.79 10.84 -12.57
N PHE A 103 -0.34 11.54 -12.51
CA PHE A 103 -0.69 12.59 -13.46
C PHE A 103 0.05 13.90 -13.16
N PRO A 104 0.42 14.70 -14.18
CA PRO A 104 1.08 16.00 -13.99
C PRO A 104 0.32 17.01 -13.13
N GLU A 105 -1.01 16.88 -13.05
CA GLU A 105 -1.89 17.78 -12.32
C GLU A 105 -1.91 17.52 -10.81
N ILE A 106 -1.46 16.34 -10.36
CA ILE A 106 -1.44 15.97 -8.94
C ILE A 106 -0.42 16.85 -8.20
N LYS A 107 -0.81 17.46 -7.07
CA LYS A 107 0.10 18.30 -6.28
C LYS A 107 0.36 17.68 -4.92
N LEU A 108 1.64 17.43 -4.62
CA LEU A 108 2.08 17.06 -3.28
C LEU A 108 2.14 18.31 -2.39
N SER A 109 1.28 18.35 -1.38
CA SER A 109 1.22 19.41 -0.37
C SER A 109 1.81 18.90 0.94
N PRO A 110 2.61 19.71 1.66
CA PRO A 110 3.14 19.30 2.96
C PRO A 110 1.99 19.10 3.95
N ASN A 111 2.07 18.06 4.79
CA ASN A 111 1.09 17.89 5.87
C ASN A 111 1.39 18.86 7.02
N VAL A 112 0.35 19.46 7.60
CA VAL A 112 0.51 20.38 8.74
C VAL A 112 1.13 19.61 9.92
N GLY A 113 2.26 20.09 10.43
CA GLY A 113 2.95 19.50 11.56
C GLY A 113 3.79 18.25 11.26
N SER A 114 4.03 17.91 9.98
CA SER A 114 4.97 16.84 9.63
C SER A 114 5.81 17.18 8.39
N ASP A 115 7.13 17.14 8.56
CA ASP A 115 8.13 17.20 7.50
C ASP A 115 8.38 15.85 6.81
N LYS A 116 7.72 14.79 7.28
CA LYS A 116 7.85 13.40 6.80
C LYS A 116 6.62 12.91 6.04
N ALA A 117 5.68 13.81 5.72
CA ALA A 117 4.42 13.42 5.10
C ALA A 117 3.97 14.39 4.01
N TRP A 118 3.38 13.82 2.96
CA TRP A 118 2.78 14.54 1.85
C TRP A 118 1.31 14.19 1.73
N VAL A 119 0.49 15.17 1.35
CA VAL A 119 -0.93 15.04 1.05
C VAL A 119 -1.14 15.32 -0.44
N TYR A 120 -1.93 14.47 -1.11
CA TYR A 120 -2.31 14.67 -2.50
C TYR A 120 -3.63 13.97 -2.82
N THR A 121 -4.28 14.42 -3.89
CA THR A 121 -5.51 13.81 -4.38
C THR A 121 -5.23 13.07 -5.69
N SER A 122 -5.55 11.78 -5.72
CA SER A 122 -5.56 10.98 -6.94
C SER A 122 -6.97 11.03 -7.55
N PRO A 123 -7.12 11.44 -8.83
CA PRO A 123 -8.43 11.51 -9.47
C PRO A 123 -8.99 10.12 -9.87
N ALA A 124 -8.15 9.08 -9.87
CA ALA A 124 -8.49 7.76 -10.40
C ALA A 124 -7.64 6.66 -9.74
N ASP A 125 -7.87 6.40 -8.45
CA ASP A 125 -7.31 5.25 -7.74
C ASP A 125 -8.16 4.00 -7.94
N PHE A 126 -7.49 2.87 -8.17
CA PHE A 126 -8.08 1.57 -8.48
C PHE A 126 -7.65 0.48 -7.48
N ALA A 127 -7.38 0.84 -6.21
CA ALA A 127 -6.98 -0.14 -5.21
C ALA A 127 -8.11 -1.13 -4.82
N ASP A 128 -9.37 -0.68 -4.90
CA ASP A 128 -10.55 -1.48 -4.52
C ASP A 128 -11.26 -2.10 -5.75
N ASN A 129 -10.54 -2.26 -6.88
CA ASN A 129 -11.08 -2.71 -8.18
C ASN A 129 -12.17 -1.81 -8.78
N GLU A 130 -12.24 -0.56 -8.33
CA GLU A 130 -13.15 0.46 -8.81
C GLU A 130 -12.41 1.79 -8.84
N GLN A 131 -12.66 2.61 -9.87
CA GLN A 131 -12.03 3.92 -10.01
C GLN A 131 -12.66 4.92 -9.03
N LYS A 132 -11.86 5.45 -8.10
CA LYS A 132 -12.30 6.42 -7.09
C LYS A 132 -11.38 7.63 -7.06
N VAL A 133 -11.98 8.80 -6.77
CA VAL A 133 -11.21 9.97 -6.37
C VAL A 133 -10.85 9.80 -4.90
N GLU A 134 -9.57 9.84 -4.59
CA GLU A 134 -9.06 9.56 -3.24
C GLU A 134 -8.07 10.63 -2.83
N THR A 135 -8.25 11.17 -1.62
CA THR A 135 -7.27 12.06 -1.00
C THR A 135 -6.41 11.25 -0.04
N PHE A 136 -5.11 11.22 -0.33
CA PHE A 136 -4.13 10.43 0.39
C PHE A 136 -3.20 11.31 1.22
N ALA A 137 -2.77 10.78 2.36
CA ALA A 137 -1.59 11.24 3.05
C ALA A 137 -0.60 10.08 3.14
N ILE A 138 0.64 10.29 2.72
CA ILE A 138 1.70 9.30 2.76
C ILE A 138 2.80 9.78 3.69
N ARG A 139 3.21 8.92 4.64
CA ARG A 139 4.21 9.22 5.66
C ARG A 139 5.41 8.27 5.58
N PHE A 140 6.60 8.83 5.74
CA PHE A 140 7.88 8.14 5.69
C PHE A 140 8.59 8.13 7.04
N GLN A 141 9.65 7.33 7.14
CA GLN A 141 10.44 7.18 8.38
C GLN A 141 11.23 8.46 8.73
N THR A 142 11.82 9.09 7.71
CA THR A 142 12.63 10.31 7.85
C THR A 142 12.19 11.37 6.85
N SER A 143 12.60 12.63 7.08
CA SER A 143 12.22 13.73 6.19
C SER A 143 13.00 13.69 4.87
N GLU A 144 14.22 13.15 4.88
CA GLU A 144 15.05 12.96 3.69
C GLU A 144 14.35 12.03 2.69
N ILE A 145 13.81 10.90 3.18
CA ILE A 145 13.03 9.96 2.37
C ILE A 145 11.76 10.64 1.82
N ALA A 146 11.13 11.51 2.61
CA ALA A 146 9.96 12.26 2.14
C ALA A 146 10.33 13.23 1.01
N GLN A 147 11.46 13.93 1.10
CA GLN A 147 11.92 14.82 0.01
C GLN A 147 12.35 14.04 -1.23
N GLU A 148 12.99 12.88 -1.06
CA GLU A 148 13.32 11.98 -2.17
C GLU A 148 12.06 11.50 -2.88
N PHE A 149 11.05 11.05 -2.12
CA PHE A 149 9.75 10.66 -2.67
C PHE A 149 9.14 11.79 -3.50
N LYS A 150 9.13 13.02 -2.99
CA LYS A 150 8.61 14.18 -3.72
C LYS A 150 9.37 14.41 -5.02
N THR A 151 10.70 14.37 -4.97
CA THR A 151 11.56 14.54 -6.15
C THR A 151 11.24 13.48 -7.21
N LYS A 152 11.16 12.20 -6.81
CA LYS A 152 10.83 11.08 -7.70
C LYS A 152 9.42 11.18 -8.27
N PHE A 153 8.47 11.68 -7.46
CA PHE A 153 7.09 11.89 -7.89
C PHE A 153 7.02 12.98 -8.97
N GLU A 154 7.70 14.11 -8.76
CA GLU A 154 7.77 15.20 -9.74
C GLU A 154 8.56 14.81 -11.00
N GLU A 155 9.61 13.98 -10.88
CA GLU A 155 10.31 13.38 -12.03
C GLU A 155 9.36 12.50 -12.86
N ALA A 156 8.56 11.66 -12.21
CA ALA A 156 7.56 10.82 -12.87
C ALA A 156 6.49 11.66 -13.59
N GLN A 157 6.06 12.78 -13.00
CA GLN A 157 5.13 13.72 -13.64
C GLN A 157 5.72 14.38 -14.89
N LYS A 158 7.01 14.74 -14.86
CA LYS A 158 7.70 15.33 -16.02
C LYS A 158 7.89 14.32 -17.14
N ALA A 159 8.10 13.06 -16.81
CA ALA A 159 8.19 11.96 -17.78
C ALA A 159 6.84 11.59 -18.41
N TYR A 160 5.74 12.16 -17.93
CA TYR A 160 4.41 11.87 -18.46
C TYR A 160 4.31 12.30 -19.93
N PRO A 161 3.97 11.39 -20.86
CA PRO A 161 3.85 11.72 -22.28
C PRO A 161 2.73 12.72 -22.50
N LYS A 162 3.04 13.86 -23.12
CA LYS A 162 2.02 14.81 -23.58
C LYS A 162 1.26 14.16 -24.74
N LYS A 163 -0.07 14.16 -24.70
CA LYS A 163 -0.89 13.77 -25.86
C LYS A 163 -0.55 14.71 -27.02
N GLU A 164 -0.10 14.17 -28.15
CA GLU A 164 -0.20 14.89 -29.41
C GLU A 164 -1.69 14.99 -29.76
N GLU A 165 -2.23 16.21 -29.76
CA GLU A 165 -3.55 16.46 -30.33
C GLU A 165 -3.47 16.17 -31.83
N LYS A 166 -4.00 15.01 -32.25
CA LYS A 166 -4.36 14.81 -33.66
C LYS A 166 -5.49 15.80 -33.94
N LYS A 167 -5.17 16.91 -34.60
CA LYS A 167 -6.17 17.74 -35.27
C LYS A 167 -6.85 16.85 -36.31
N GLU A 168 -8.10 16.49 -36.07
CA GLU A 168 -8.98 15.99 -37.12
C GLU A 168 -9.13 17.11 -38.15
N GLU A 169 -8.49 16.97 -39.31
CA GLU A 169 -8.79 17.78 -40.47
C GLU A 169 -10.20 17.42 -40.94
N GLU A 170 -11.16 18.32 -40.68
CA GLU A 170 -12.45 18.32 -41.35
C GLU A 170 -12.24 18.39 -42.87
N LYS A 171 -12.38 17.26 -43.57
CA LYS A 171 -12.67 17.27 -45.00
C LYS A 171 -14.07 17.85 -45.19
N LYS A 172 -14.15 19.13 -45.53
CA LYS A 172 -15.26 19.64 -46.33
C LYS A 172 -15.07 19.12 -47.76
N GLU A 173 -15.88 18.15 -48.15
CA GLU A 173 -16.10 17.83 -49.56
C GLU A 173 -16.93 18.96 -50.17
N GLU A 174 -16.43 19.48 -51.28
CA GLU A 174 -17.11 20.36 -52.24
C GLU A 174 -17.69 19.49 -53.37
#